data_AF-A0A0C3IPK2-F1
#
_entry.id   AF-A0A0C3IPK2-F1
#
_cell.length_a   1.000
_cell.length_b   1.000
_cell.length_c   1.000
_cell.angle_alpha   90.00
_cell.angle_beta   90.00
_cell.angle_gamma   90.00
#
_symmetry.space_group_name_H-M   'P 1'
#
loop_
_entity.id
_entity.type
_entity.pdbx_description
1 polymer ?
#
loop_
_entity_poly.entity_id
_entity_poly.type
_entity_poly.pdbx_seq_one_letter_code
_entity_poly.pdbx_strand_id
1 'polypeptide(L)'
;MMVPLSEESDRSVFQKEHSIPFLHIIQSSTLHPNNHLHKIQRSFAHFSTLYGNRPAGYHKGTELKRAKLLDGSLFVRAALLTAKYMGEANTWSISGFLW
;
A
#
# COMPACT_ATOMS: atom_id res chain seq x y z
N MET A 1 18.07 -51.35 -17.57
CA MET A 1 17.36 -50.71 -16.44
C MET A 1 17.68 -49.23 -16.50
N MET A 2 16.72 -48.39 -16.88
CA MET A 2 16.90 -46.95 -17.06
C MET A 2 15.80 -46.27 -16.25
N VAL A 3 16.20 -45.54 -15.22
CA VAL A 3 15.30 -44.88 -14.27
C VAL A 3 14.66 -43.67 -14.98
N PRO A 4 13.33 -43.47 -14.91
CA PRO A 4 12.72 -42.31 -15.53
C PRO A 4 13.03 -41.05 -14.70
N LEU A 5 13.41 -39.97 -15.39
CA LEU A 5 13.55 -38.63 -14.81
C LEU A 5 12.16 -38.08 -14.48
N SER A 6 11.70 -38.31 -13.25
CA SER A 6 10.56 -37.59 -12.68
C SER A 6 11.06 -36.38 -11.89
N GLU A 7 11.34 -35.30 -12.60
CA GLU A 7 11.58 -33.96 -12.05
C GLU A 7 10.65 -32.98 -12.76
N GLU A 8 9.35 -33.26 -12.75
CA GLU A 8 8.35 -32.21 -12.98
C GLU A 8 8.24 -31.42 -11.67
N SER A 9 9.25 -30.57 -11.47
CA SER A 9 9.30 -29.55 -10.44
C SER A 9 7.98 -28.79 -10.46
N ASP A 10 7.29 -28.85 -9.33
CA ASP A 10 5.98 -28.30 -9.04
C ASP A 10 5.99 -26.75 -9.10
N ARG A 11 6.24 -26.19 -10.29
CA ARG A 11 6.28 -24.74 -10.55
C ARG A 11 4.91 -24.09 -10.34
N SER A 12 3.86 -24.89 -10.15
CA SER A 12 2.50 -24.43 -9.87
C SER A 12 2.33 -23.84 -8.47
N VAL A 13 3.21 -24.18 -7.52
CA VAL A 13 3.13 -23.71 -6.12
C VAL A 13 3.57 -22.25 -5.96
N PHE A 14 4.29 -21.69 -6.94
CA PHE A 14 4.92 -20.37 -6.84
C PHE A 14 4.11 -19.18 -7.37
N GLN A 15 2.89 -19.36 -7.83
CA GLN A 15 2.07 -18.26 -8.33
C GLN A 15 0.70 -18.20 -7.65
N LYS A 16 0.70 -18.06 -6.32
CA LYS A 16 -0.29 -17.17 -5.71
C LYS A 16 0.38 -15.82 -5.59
N GLU A 17 0.11 -14.94 -6.56
CA GLU A 17 0.58 -13.56 -6.54
C GLU A 17 0.13 -12.92 -5.22
N HIS A 18 1.04 -12.86 -4.26
CA HIS A 18 0.77 -12.23 -2.98
C HIS A 18 0.81 -10.74 -3.25
N SER A 19 -0.34 -10.16 -3.57
CA SER A 19 -0.49 -8.71 -3.70
C SER A 19 -0.04 -8.09 -2.39
N ILE A 20 1.15 -7.46 -2.40
CA ILE A 20 1.65 -6.64 -1.30
C ILE A 20 1.11 -5.23 -1.57
N PRO A 21 -0.03 -4.83 -0.96
CA PRO A 21 -0.80 -3.66 -1.39
C PRO A 21 -0.01 -2.33 -1.29
N PHE A 22 1.05 -2.30 -0.49
CA PHE A 22 1.89 -1.12 -0.28
C PHE A 22 3.18 -1.10 -1.10
N LEU A 23 3.61 -2.22 -1.72
CA LEU A 23 4.94 -2.32 -2.32
C LEU A 23 5.16 -1.22 -3.37
N HIS A 24 4.23 -1.10 -4.32
CA HIS A 24 4.30 -0.10 -5.38
C HIS A 24 4.20 1.34 -4.86
N ILE A 25 3.42 1.56 -3.79
CA ILE A 25 3.24 2.88 -3.18
C ILE A 25 4.54 3.33 -2.47
N ILE A 26 5.19 2.42 -1.75
CA ILE A 26 6.44 2.71 -1.05
C ILE A 26 7.58 2.96 -2.05
N GLN A 27 7.70 2.10 -3.07
CA GLN A 27 8.72 2.24 -4.12
C GLN A 27 8.60 3.61 -4.82
N SER A 28 7.39 3.99 -5.25
CA SER A 28 7.17 5.28 -5.89
C SER A 28 7.43 6.48 -4.96
N SER A 29 7.09 6.36 -3.67
CA SER A 29 7.33 7.45 -2.71
C SER A 29 8.80 7.71 -2.37
N THR A 30 9.67 6.72 -2.59
CA THR A 30 11.11 6.81 -2.22
C THR A 30 11.87 7.78 -3.12
N LEU A 31 11.45 7.89 -4.38
CA LEU A 31 12.07 8.79 -5.37
C LEU A 31 11.49 10.21 -5.32
N HIS A 32 10.51 10.47 -4.47
CA HIS A 32 9.81 11.74 -4.41
C HIS A 32 10.64 12.79 -3.66
N PRO A 33 10.79 14.03 -4.17
CA PRO A 33 11.61 15.06 -3.52
C PRO A 33 11.09 15.48 -2.14
N ASN A 34 9.76 15.44 -1.95
CA ASN A 34 9.15 15.67 -0.64
C ASN A 34 9.33 14.46 0.30
N ASN A 35 10.28 14.58 1.21
CA ASN A 35 10.61 13.61 2.27
C ASN A 35 9.44 13.30 3.23
N HIS A 36 8.36 14.10 3.25
CA HIS A 36 7.18 13.81 4.05
C HIS A 36 6.30 12.70 3.44
N LEU A 37 6.32 12.54 2.11
CA LEU A 37 5.48 11.56 1.43
C LEU A 37 5.81 10.13 1.88
N HIS A 38 7.07 9.71 1.79
CA HIS A 38 7.45 8.35 2.19
C HIS A 38 7.27 8.09 3.69
N LYS A 39 7.32 9.13 4.55
CA LYS A 39 7.03 8.99 5.98
C LYS A 39 5.56 8.62 6.18
N ILE A 40 4.67 9.36 5.52
CA ILE A 40 3.23 9.10 5.56
C ILE A 40 2.91 7.71 4.99
N GLN A 41 3.49 7.36 3.84
CA GLN A 41 3.26 6.04 3.23
C GLN A 41 3.73 4.89 4.12
N ARG A 42 4.89 5.03 4.79
CA ARG A 42 5.37 4.05 5.78
C ARG A 42 4.46 3.95 7.00
N SER A 43 3.96 5.07 7.50
CA SER A 43 3.00 5.07 8.62
C SER A 43 1.71 4.33 8.26
N PHE A 44 1.16 4.56 7.06
CA PHE A 44 -0.03 3.83 6.61
C PHE A 44 0.23 2.34 6.43
N ALA A 45 1.38 1.96 5.88
CA ALA A 45 1.76 0.55 5.78
C ALA A 45 1.82 -0.11 7.17
N HIS A 46 2.43 0.55 8.16
CA HIS A 46 2.49 0.06 9.53
C HIS A 46 1.09 -0.10 10.16
N PHE A 47 0.23 0.92 10.08
CA PHE A 47 -1.11 0.78 10.66
C PHE A 47 -1.98 -0.24 9.92
N SER A 48 -1.73 -0.48 8.64
CA SER A 48 -2.37 -1.57 7.91
C SER A 48 -1.97 -2.95 8.42
N THR A 49 -0.80 -3.14 9.04
CA THR A 49 -0.47 -4.45 9.65
C THR A 49 -1.24 -4.65 10.95
N LEU A 50 -1.46 -3.58 11.73
CA LEU A 50 -2.19 -3.61 13.01
C LEU A 50 -3.71 -3.73 12.83
N TYR A 51 -4.24 -3.05 11.81
CA TYR A 51 -5.67 -2.85 11.62
C TYR A 51 -6.21 -3.35 10.28
N GLY A 52 -5.37 -3.88 9.38
CA GLY A 52 -5.78 -4.31 8.03
C GLY A 52 -6.81 -5.43 8.01
N ASN A 53 -6.87 -6.24 9.06
CA ASN A 53 -7.83 -7.34 9.18
C ASN A 53 -9.11 -6.96 9.96
N ARG A 54 -9.31 -5.68 10.29
CA ARG A 54 -10.51 -5.25 11.01
C ARG A 54 -11.71 -5.22 10.05
N PRO A 55 -12.80 -5.96 10.32
CA PRO A 55 -13.98 -5.89 9.49
C PRO A 55 -14.74 -4.57 9.74
N ALA A 56 -15.62 -4.21 8.79
CA ALA A 56 -16.60 -3.15 9.03
C ALA A 56 -17.41 -3.45 10.30
N GLY A 57 -17.66 -2.42 11.10
CA GLY A 57 -18.34 -2.53 12.39
C GLY A 57 -17.40 -2.70 13.59
N TYR A 58 -16.10 -2.95 13.39
CA TYR A 58 -15.11 -3.02 14.48
C TYR A 58 -15.09 -1.73 15.32
N HIS A 59 -15.24 -0.57 14.67
CA HIS A 59 -15.27 0.75 15.32
C HIS A 59 -16.70 1.22 15.69
N LYS A 60 -17.62 0.30 15.99
CA LYS A 60 -18.95 0.67 16.49
C LYS A 60 -18.86 1.16 17.94
N GLY A 61 -19.70 2.13 18.31
CA GLY A 61 -19.78 2.64 19.69
C GLY A 61 -18.81 3.77 20.03
N THR A 62 -18.05 4.25 19.04
CA THR A 62 -17.26 5.48 19.18
C THR A 62 -18.12 6.73 18.96
N GLU A 63 -17.66 7.87 19.45
CA GLU A 63 -18.30 9.19 19.22
C GLU A 63 -18.31 9.61 17.73
N LEU A 64 -17.46 9.01 16.90
CA LEU A 64 -17.33 9.32 15.49
C LEU A 64 -18.53 8.82 14.66
N LYS A 65 -19.21 9.76 14.01
CA LYS A 65 -20.31 9.46 13.07
C LYS A 65 -19.79 8.56 11.94
N ARG A 66 -20.54 7.48 11.65
CA ARG A 66 -20.23 6.48 10.60
C ARG A 66 -18.94 5.68 10.82
N ALA A 67 -18.33 5.70 12.01
CA ALA A 67 -17.15 4.87 12.31
C ALA A 67 -17.38 3.37 12.07
N LYS A 68 -18.63 2.89 12.21
CA LYS A 68 -19.04 1.52 11.85
C LYS A 68 -18.76 1.14 10.39
N LEU A 69 -18.57 2.09 9.47
CA LEU A 69 -18.27 1.83 8.06
C LEU A 69 -16.77 1.67 7.78
N LEU A 70 -15.91 1.98 8.76
CA LEU A 70 -14.47 1.80 8.64
C LEU A 70 -14.12 0.32 8.72
N ASP A 71 -13.28 -0.12 7.79
CA ASP A 71 -12.69 -1.44 7.69
C ASP A 71 -11.16 -1.32 7.56
N GLY A 72 -10.47 -2.45 7.60
CA GLY A 72 -9.02 -2.48 7.55
C GLY A 72 -8.40 -1.99 6.23
N SER A 73 -9.21 -1.87 5.15
CA SER A 73 -8.76 -1.29 3.88
C SER A 73 -8.53 0.22 3.96
N LEU A 74 -8.92 0.89 5.05
CA LEU A 74 -8.77 2.33 5.26
C LEU A 74 -7.36 2.84 4.94
N PHE A 75 -6.33 2.17 5.45
CA PHE A 75 -4.94 2.65 5.35
C PHE A 75 -4.38 2.54 3.93
N VAL A 76 -4.73 1.47 3.19
CA VAL A 76 -4.37 1.33 1.76
C VAL A 76 -5.07 2.42 0.93
N ARG A 77 -6.34 2.71 1.22
CA ARG A 77 -7.09 3.76 0.52
C ARG A 77 -6.53 5.15 0.80
N ALA A 78 -6.18 5.44 2.06
CA ALA A 78 -5.52 6.69 2.43
C ALA A 78 -4.16 6.85 1.73
N ALA A 79 -3.35 5.80 1.71
CA ALA A 79 -2.06 5.77 1.02
C ALA A 79 -2.17 6.12 -0.48
N LEU A 80 -3.13 5.51 -1.17
CA LEU A 80 -3.41 5.80 -2.58
C LEU A 80 -3.87 7.25 -2.80
N LEU A 81 -4.76 7.76 -1.95
CA LEU A 81 -5.22 9.16 -2.05
C LEU A 81 -4.10 10.16 -1.80
N THR A 82 -3.24 9.91 -0.82
CA THR A 82 -2.06 10.74 -0.55
C THR A 82 -1.07 10.69 -1.71
N ALA A 83 -0.81 9.51 -2.29
CA ALA A 83 0.07 9.38 -3.43
C ALA A 83 -0.48 10.13 -4.66
N LYS A 84 -1.80 10.08 -4.89
CA LYS A 84 -2.45 10.86 -5.97
C LYS A 84 -2.32 12.36 -5.75
N TYR A 85 -2.71 12.84 -4.58
CA TYR A 85 -2.65 14.27 -4.24
C TYR A 85 -1.23 14.82 -4.34
N MET A 86 -0.24 14.08 -3.85
CA MET A 86 1.15 14.51 -3.85
C MET A 86 1.87 14.29 -5.19
N GLY A 87 1.45 13.29 -5.96
CA GLY A 87 1.88 13.10 -7.34
C GLY A 87 1.37 14.21 -8.26
N GLU A 88 0.13 14.66 -8.07
CA GLU A 88 -0.48 15.78 -8.81
C GLU A 88 0.15 17.13 -8.49
N ALA A 89 0.64 17.32 -7.26
CA ALA A 89 1.40 18.51 -6.85
C ALA A 89 2.71 18.74 -7.62
N ASN A 90 3.23 17.75 -8.36
CA ASN A 90 4.38 17.91 -9.27
C ASN A 90 4.01 18.61 -10.60
N THR A 91 2.74 18.92 -10.86
CA THR A 91 2.35 19.71 -12.04
C THR A 91 2.43 21.22 -11.83
N TRP A 92 2.73 21.72 -10.61
CA TRP A 92 2.63 23.15 -10.28
C TRP A 92 3.87 23.84 -9.71
N SER A 93 5.09 23.28 -9.82
CA SER A 93 6.31 24.10 -9.60
C SER A 93 7.56 23.47 -10.20
N ILE A 94 7.77 23.65 -11.51
CA ILE A 94 9.11 23.53 -12.13
C ILE A 94 9.71 24.93 -12.35
N SER A 95 8.97 26.01 -12.04
CA SER A 95 9.41 27.39 -12.28
C SER A 95 10.26 27.99 -11.14
N GLY A 96 10.53 27.26 -10.05
CA GLY A 96 11.25 27.78 -8.88
C GLY A 96 12.71 27.34 -8.74
N PHE A 97 13.22 26.51 -9.65
CA PHE A 97 14.57 25.91 -9.56
C PHE A 97 15.43 26.17 -10.80
N LEU A 98 15.31 27.35 -11.39
CA LEU A 98 16.32 27.90 -12.29
C LEU A 98 16.63 29.31 -11.79
N TRP A 99 17.88 29.49 -11.37
CA TRP A 99 18.49 30.80 -11.12
C TRP A 99 18.69 31.51 -12.46
#